data_AF-A0A951FYZ4-F1
#
_entry.id   AF-A0A951FYZ4-F1
#
_cell.length_a   1.000
_cell.length_b   1.000
_cell.length_c   1.000
_cell.angle_alpha   90.00
_cell.angle_beta   90.00
_cell.angle_gamma   90.00
#
_symmetry.space_group_name_H-M   'P 1'
#
loop_
_entity.id
_entity.type
_entity.pdbx_description
1 polymer ?
#
loop_
_entity_poly.entity_id
_entity_poly.type
_entity_poly.pdbx_seq_one_letter_code
_entity_poly.pdbx_strand_id
1 'polypeptide(L)' 'MTAEAAAALLGTSPTILKLWEKRFGYPVSMRSTDGQSHYADEVMLALHDALSRELSIPSAIRHARRLERLPAPVAAVDRN' A
#
# COMPACT_ATOMS: atom_id res chain seq x y z
N MET A 1 0.55 -1.02 -9.70
CA MET A 1 1.80 -1.79 -9.47
C MET A 1 1.59 -3.31 -9.48
N THR A 2 2.52 -4.12 -10.00
CA THR A 2 2.47 -5.60 -9.90
C THR A 2 2.90 -6.09 -8.51
N ALA A 3 2.59 -7.34 -8.15
CA ALA A 3 3.00 -7.94 -6.87
C ALA A 3 4.54 -7.96 -6.67
N GLU A 4 5.30 -8.22 -7.73
CA GLU A 4 6.77 -8.21 -7.70
C GLU A 4 7.31 -6.80 -7.41
N ALA A 5 6.83 -5.79 -8.14
CA ALA A 5 7.26 -4.41 -7.95
C ALA A 5 6.86 -3.88 -6.56
N ALA A 6 5.66 -4.25 -6.09
CA ALA A 6 5.17 -3.94 -4.76
C ALA A 6 6.06 -4.55 -3.65
N ALA A 7 6.48 -5.80 -3.82
CA ALA A 7 7.37 -6.47 -2.89
C ALA A 7 8.76 -5.82 -2.85
N ALA A 8 9.32 -5.52 -4.02
CA ALA A 8 10.59 -4.82 -4.14
C ALA A 8 10.57 -3.44 -3.45
N LEU A 9 9.49 -2.67 -3.63
CA LEU A 9 9.30 -1.37 -2.97
C LEU A 9 9.34 -1.49 -1.44
N LEU A 10 8.67 -2.49 -0.89
CA LEU A 10 8.61 -2.71 0.55
C LEU A 10 9.85 -3.43 1.12
N GLY A 11 10.81 -3.82 0.28
CA GLY A 11 11.95 -4.64 0.70
C GLY A 11 11.54 -6.04 1.20
N THR A 12 10.41 -6.56 0.70
CA THR A 12 9.86 -7.87 1.09
C THR A 12 9.70 -8.80 -0.11
N SER A 13 9.13 -9.98 0.11
CA SER A 13 8.82 -10.93 -0.96
C SER A 13 7.33 -10.90 -1.34
N PRO A 14 6.97 -11.17 -2.61
CA PRO A 14 5.58 -11.26 -3.07
C PRO A 14 4.75 -12.27 -2.25
N THR A 15 5.39 -13.34 -1.75
CA THR A 15 4.78 -14.32 -0.84
C THR A 15 4.36 -13.72 0.50
N ILE A 16 5.18 -12.83 1.07
CA ILE A 16 4.88 -12.13 2.33
C ILE A 16 3.74 -11.13 2.10
N LEU A 17 3.73 -10.46 0.96
CA LEU A 17 2.69 -9.51 0.56
C LEU A 17 1.32 -10.21 0.46
N LYS A 18 1.26 -11.38 -0.18
CA LYS A 18 0.05 -12.24 -0.20
C LYS A 18 -0.33 -12.77 1.19
N LEU A 19 0.65 -13.04 2.05
CA LEU A 19 0.39 -13.44 3.43
C LEU A 19 -0.25 -12.30 4.22
N TRP A 20 0.17 -11.05 4.01
CA TRP A 20 -0.44 -9.88 4.64
C TRP A 20 -1.88 -9.68 4.15
N GLU A 21 -2.11 -9.81 2.85
CA GLU A 21 -3.46 -9.79 2.26
C GLU A 21 -4.36 -10.85 2.91
N LYS A 22 -3.87 -12.09 3.06
CA LYS A 22 -4.63 -13.17 3.71
C LYS A 22 -4.87 -12.95 5.21
N ARG A 23 -3.89 -12.42 5.94
CA ARG A 23 -3.95 -12.27 7.41
C ARG A 23 -4.66 -11.01 7.87
N PHE A 24 -4.48 -9.91 7.16
CA PHE A 24 -4.96 -8.58 7.55
C PHE A 24 -6.04 -8.04 6.60
N GLY A 25 -6.30 -8.71 5.48
CA GLY A 25 -7.17 -8.20 4.41
C GLY A 25 -6.58 -6.95 3.76
N TYR A 26 -5.24 -6.80 3.77
CA TYR A 26 -4.56 -5.62 3.28
C TYR A 26 -3.08 -5.92 2.96
N PRO A 27 -2.50 -5.34 1.89
CA PRO A 27 -3.15 -4.56 0.83
C PRO A 27 -4.07 -5.43 -0.04
N VAL A 28 -5.13 -4.86 -0.61
CA VAL A 28 -6.09 -5.59 -1.46
C VAL A 28 -5.54 -5.62 -2.88
N SER A 29 -5.35 -6.83 -3.42
CA SER A 29 -5.02 -6.98 -4.83
C SER A 29 -6.27 -6.85 -5.70
N MET A 30 -6.18 -6.06 -6.77
CA MET A 30 -7.19 -6.04 -7.81
C MET A 30 -6.74 -7.00 -8.91
N ARG A 31 -7.60 -7.97 -9.25
CA ARG A 31 -7.34 -8.83 -10.40
C ARG A 31 -7.47 -8.00 -11.66
N SER A 32 -6.39 -7.94 -12.42
CA SER A 32 -6.37 -7.32 -13.73
C SER A 32 -6.81 -8.32 -14.81
N THR A 33 -7.21 -7.82 -15.98
CA THR A 33 -7.78 -8.59 -17.09
C THR A 33 -6.81 -9.60 -17.70
N ASP A 34 -5.51 -9.39 -17.48
CA ASP A 34 -4.40 -10.28 -17.86
C ASP A 34 -4.16 -11.42 -16.85
N GLY A 35 -4.98 -11.51 -15.79
CA GLY A 35 -4.90 -12.56 -14.77
C GLY A 35 -3.86 -12.31 -13.69
N GLN A 36 -3.11 -11.21 -13.77
CA GLN A 36 -2.15 -10.78 -12.75
C GLN A 36 -2.84 -10.00 -11.63
N SER A 37 -2.24 -10.07 -10.44
CA SER A 37 -2.64 -9.26 -9.27
C SER A 37 -1.94 -7.91 -9.32
N HIS A 38 -2.71 -6.84 -9.37
CA HIS A 38 -2.21 -5.47 -9.32
C HIS A 38 -2.60 -4.83 -7.99
N TYR A 39 -1.64 -4.17 -7.36
CA TYR A 39 -1.83 -3.32 -6.19
C TYR A 39 -1.87 -1.85 -6.61
N ALA A 40 -2.69 -1.06 -5.94
CA ALA A 40 -2.70 0.38 -6.15
C ALA A 40 -1.37 1.00 -5.69
N ASP A 41 -0.78 1.84 -6.52
CA ASP A 41 0.54 2.44 -6.27
C ASP A 41 0.51 3.32 -5.00
N GLU A 42 -0.56 4.11 -4.81
CA GLU A 42 -0.76 4.96 -3.64
C GLU A 42 -0.73 4.18 -2.32
N VAL A 43 -1.37 3.00 -2.30
CA VAL A 43 -1.43 2.09 -1.15
C VAL A 43 -0.06 1.61 -0.74
N MET A 44 0.70 1.19 -1.74
CA MET A 44 2.00 0.58 -1.52
C MET A 44 3.03 1.64 -1.10
N LEU A 45 2.95 2.84 -1.66
CA LEU A 45 3.76 3.99 -1.24
C LEU A 45 3.42 4.42 0.19
N ALA A 46 2.13 4.46 0.56
CA ALA A 46 1.70 4.76 1.92
C ALA A 46 2.18 3.70 2.94
N LEU A 47 2.17 2.42 2.57
CA LEU A 47 2.75 1.33 3.37
C LEU A 47 4.26 1.48 3.52
N HIS A 48 4.96 1.81 2.42
CA HIS A 48 6.40 2.01 2.43
C HIS A 48 6.81 3.16 3.36
N ASP A 49 6.16 4.32 3.24
CA ASP A 49 6.39 5.47 4.12
C ASP A 49 6.09 5.13 5.59
N ALA A 50 4.99 4.42 5.84
CA ALA A 50 4.62 4.02 7.20
C ALA A 50 5.63 3.04 7.82
N LEU A 51 6.11 2.05 7.06
CA LEU A 51 7.12 1.11 7.53
C LEU A 51 8.50 1.77 7.71
N SER A 52 8.83 2.74 6.85
CA SER A 52 10.07 3.52 6.96
C SER A 52 10.11 4.41 8.20
N ARG A 53 8.94 4.79 8.75
CA ARG A 53 8.80 5.53 10.02
C ARG A 53 8.83 4.64 11.27
N GLU A 54 9.33 3.40 11.15
CA GLU A 54 9.37 2.39 12.21
C GLU A 54 8.00 2.04 12.83
N LEU A 55 6.91 2.22 12.08
CA LEU A 55 5.61 1.75 12.54
C LEU A 55 5.55 0.22 12.43
N SER A 56 5.16 -0.44 13.51
CA SER A 56 4.87 -1.88 13.49
C SER A 56 3.90 -2.22 12.35
N ILE A 57 4.02 -3.40 11.72
CA ILE A 57 3.17 -3.82 10.57
C ILE A 57 1.67 -3.50 10.78
N PRO A 58 1.05 -3.79 11.95
CA PRO A 58 -0.36 -3.43 12.17
C PRO A 58 -0.61 -1.91 12.19
N SER A 59 0.31 -1.14 12.76
CA SER A 59 0.26 0.33 12.79
C SER A 59 0.44 0.92 11.39
N ALA A 60 1.35 0.35 10.60
CA ALA A 60 1.60 0.74 9.21
C ALA A 60 0.36 0.48 8.34
N ILE A 61 -0.26 -0.70 8.45
CA ILE A 61 -1.52 -1.03 7.75
C ILE A 61 -2.65 -0.06 8.16
N ARG A 62 -2.78 0.26 9.46
CA ARG A 62 -3.78 1.22 9.95
C ARG A 62 -3.54 2.64 9.40
N HIS A 63 -2.28 3.05 9.27
CA HIS A 63 -1.91 4.34 8.71
C HIS A 63 -2.19 4.40 7.20
N ALA A 64 -1.80 3.37 6.45
CA ALA A 64 -2.06 3.27 5.02
C ALA A 64 -3.57 3.32 4.69
N ARG A 65 -4.39 2.56 5.42
CA ARG A 65 -5.87 2.62 5.30
C ARG A 65 -6.45 4.01 5.57
N ARG A 66 -5.86 4.75 6.53
CA ARG A 66 -6.29 6.12 6.81
C ARG A 66 -5.98 7.05 5.64
N LEU A 67 -4.79 6.90 5.05
CA LEU A 67 -4.36 7.69 3.89
C LEU A 67 -5.20 7.39 2.63
N GLU A 68 -5.61 6.14 2.40
CA GLU A 68 -6.54 5.81 1.31
C GLU A 68 -7.93 6.40 1.49
N ARG A 69 -8.44 6.42 2.73
CA ARG A 69 -9.80 6.90 3.02
C ARG A 69 -9.88 8.41 3.06
N LEU A 70 -8.76 9.08 3.30
CA LEU A 70 -8.67 10.51 3.13
C LEU A 70 -8.53 10.76 1.62
N PRO A 71 -9.38 11.60 1.00
CA PRO A 71 -9.00 12.12 -0.30
C PRO A 71 -7.61 12.74 -0.13
N ALA A 72 -6.68 12.40 -1.03
CA ALA A 72 -5.33 12.98 -1.06
C ALA A 72 -5.46 14.46 -0.68
N PRO A 73 -4.69 14.95 0.32
CA PRO A 73 -4.90 16.29 0.86
C PRO A 73 -4.93 17.22 -0.33
N VAL A 74 -6.10 17.84 -0.55
CA VAL A 74 -6.30 18.83 -1.60
C VAL A 74 -5.08 19.72 -1.50
N ALA A 75 -4.25 19.68 -2.55
CA ALA A 75 -3.00 20.40 -2.57
C ALA A 75 -3.29 21.79 -2.05
N ALA A 76 -2.53 22.20 -1.02
CA ALA A 76 -2.61 23.51 -0.44
C ALA A 76 -2.91 24.52 -1.55
N VAL A 77 -4.12 25.07 -1.52
CA VAL A 77 -4.50 26.17 -2.39
C VAL A 77 -3.76 27.39 -1.84
N ASP A 78 -2.46 27.42 -2.10
CA ASP A 78 -1.69 28.64 -2.16
C ASP A 78 -2.13 29.33 -3.45
N ARG A 79 -3.19 30.11 -3.34
CA ARG A 79 -3.41 31.25 -4.22
C ARG A 79 -3.99 32.41 -3.42
N ASN A 80 -3.12 33.41 -3.33
CA ASN A 80 -3.34 34.83 -3.09
C ASN A 80 -3.23 35.34 -1.65
#